data_AF-A0A7Z8QJD4-F1
#
_entry.id   AF-A0A7Z8QJD4-F1
#
_cell.length_a   1.000
_cell.length_b   1.000
_cell.length_c   1.000
_cell.angle_alpha   90.00
_cell.angle_beta   90.00
_cell.angle_gamma   90.00
#
_symmetry.space_group_name_H-M   'P 1'
#
loop_
_entity.id
_entity.type
_entity.pdbx_description
1 polymer ?
#
loop_
_entity_poly.entity_id
_entity_poly.type
_entity_poly.pdbx_seq_one_letter_code
_entity_poly.pdbx_strand_id
1 'polypeptide(L)' 'MVFYNSQFRTWILCYFGKPRQSGSSHCVYKAPWLGDPRVNIQNSKGKAKPYQVKQVLLAIEQIEVKNGS' A
#
# COMPACT_ATOMS: atom_id res chain seq x y z
N MET A 1 -3.77 13.84 -7.40
CA MET A 1 -3.19 13.82 -6.04
C MET A 1 -1.80 13.20 -6.12
N VAL A 2 -0.75 13.92 -5.73
CA VAL A 2 0.65 13.41 -5.75
C VAL A 2 1.01 12.93 -4.35
N PHE A 3 1.25 11.64 -4.19
CA PHE A 3 1.66 11.08 -2.90
C PHE A 3 3.21 11.03 -2.84
N TYR A 4 3.77 11.79 -1.89
CA TYR A 4 5.17 11.65 -1.51
C TYR A 4 5.38 10.33 -0.78
N ASN A 5 6.48 9.64 -1.08
CA ASN A 5 6.75 8.30 -0.55
C ASN A 5 6.68 8.23 0.99
N SER A 6 7.10 9.28 1.70
CA SER A 6 7.08 9.29 3.17
C SER A 6 5.64 9.19 3.74
N GLN A 7 4.74 10.11 3.36
CA GLN A 7 3.36 10.11 3.83
C GLN A 7 2.59 8.86 3.40
N PHE A 8 2.80 8.44 2.16
CA PHE A 8 2.17 7.24 1.61
C PHE A 8 2.61 5.97 2.35
N ARG A 9 3.89 5.87 2.69
CA ARG A 9 4.44 4.74 3.44
C ARG A 9 3.87 4.66 4.86
N THR A 10 3.70 5.79 5.53
CA THR A 10 3.08 5.82 6.88
C THR A 10 1.65 5.30 6.85
N TRP A 11 0.85 5.72 5.88
CA TRP A 11 -0.53 5.21 5.73
C TRP A 11 -0.57 3.72 5.47
N ILE A 12 0.27 3.21 4.57
CA ILE A 12 0.34 1.78 4.28
C ILE A 12 0.80 0.99 5.51
N LEU A 13 1.72 1.52 6.31
CA LEU A 13 2.13 0.91 7.57
C LEU A 13 0.97 0.81 8.58
N CYS A 14 0.09 1.81 8.64
CA CYS A 14 -1.09 1.79 9.52
C CYS A 14 -2.09 0.70 9.12
N TYR A 15 -2.36 0.53 7.82
CA TYR A 15 -3.36 -0.42 7.32
C TYR A 15 -2.83 -1.85 7.17
N PHE A 16 -1.60 -2.02 6.67
CA PHE A 16 -1.04 -3.31 6.28
C PHE A 16 0.09 -3.80 7.19
N GLY A 17 0.55 -2.95 8.13
CA GLY A 17 1.67 -3.26 8.99
C GLY A 17 3.03 -3.23 8.28
N LYS A 18 4.03 -3.88 8.88
CA LYS A 18 5.40 -3.89 8.35
C LYS A 18 5.46 -4.61 6.99
N PRO A 19 6.23 -4.07 6.03
CA PRO A 19 6.42 -4.73 4.74
C PRO A 19 7.10 -6.09 4.94
N ARG A 20 6.68 -7.08 4.14
CA ARG A 20 7.30 -8.41 4.11
C ARG A 20 8.69 -8.38 3.46
N GLN A 21 8.87 -7.52 2.47
CA GLN A 21 10.14 -7.27 1.81
C GLN A 21 10.36 -5.76 1.71
N SER A 22 11.50 -5.30 2.19
CA SER A 22 11.95 -3.91 2.10
C SER A 22 13.29 -3.84 1.37
N GLY A 23 13.26 -3.43 0.11
CA GLY A 23 14.44 -3.02 -0.65
C GLY A 23 14.58 -1.50 -0.68
N SER A 24 15.70 -1.01 -1.20
CA SER A 24 15.98 0.43 -1.35
C SER A 24 14.99 1.16 -2.28
N SER A 25 14.40 0.44 -3.24
CA SER A 25 13.50 1.00 -4.26
C SER A 25 12.09 0.38 -4.26
N HIS A 26 11.87 -0.76 -3.61
CA HIS A 26 10.60 -1.49 -3.59
C HIS A 26 10.25 -1.97 -2.18
N CYS A 27 8.98 -1.83 -1.80
CA CYS A 27 8.41 -2.42 -0.59
C CYS A 27 7.19 -3.25 -0.94
N VAL A 28 7.10 -4.47 -0.41
CA VAL A 28 5.95 -5.36 -0.62
C VAL A 28 5.21 -5.55 0.71
N TYR A 29 3.92 -5.24 0.71
CA TYR A 29 3.04 -5.37 1.88
C TYR A 29 2.06 -6.54 1.70
N LYS A 30 1.71 -7.18 2.83
CA LYS A 30 0.76 -8.29 2.87
C LYS A 30 -0.64 -7.72 3.15
N ALA A 31 -1.61 -8.06 2.30
CA ALA A 31 -3.01 -7.74 2.56
C ALA A 31 -3.62 -8.69 3.61
N PRO A 32 -4.53 -8.22 4.48
CA PRO A 32 -5.18 -9.03 5.51
C PRO A 32 -6.29 -9.99 5.04
N TRP A 33 -6.59 -10.14 3.75
CA TRP A 33 -7.63 -11.06 3.23
C TRP A 33 -7.07 -12.21 2.37
N LEU A 34 -7.90 -13.24 2.19
CA LEU A 34 -7.59 -14.45 1.43
C LEU A 34 -7.63 -14.14 -0.08
N GLY A 35 -6.55 -14.43 -0.80
CA GLY A 35 -6.34 -14.05 -2.20
C GLY A 35 -5.11 -13.15 -2.36
N ASP A 36 -4.80 -12.73 -3.58
CA ASP A 36 -3.71 -11.77 -3.82
C ASP A 36 -4.29 -10.40 -4.17
N PRO A 37 -4.05 -9.41 -3.31
CA PRO A 37 -3.41 -8.22 -3.85
C PRO A 37 -2.26 -7.82 -2.95
N ARG A 38 -1.07 -8.32 -3.26
CA ARG A 38 0.17 -7.74 -2.72
C ARG A 38 0.24 -6.29 -3.14
N VAL A 39 0.35 -5.40 -2.16
CA VAL A 39 0.63 -4.00 -2.43
C VAL A 39 2.14 -3.87 -2.64
N ASN A 40 2.55 -3.80 -3.91
CA ASN A 40 3.94 -3.52 -4.29
C ASN A 40 4.10 -2.02 -4.53
N ILE A 41 4.82 -1.36 -3.63
CA ILE A 41 5.13 0.06 -3.74
C ILE A 41 6.54 0.23 -4.28
N GLN A 42 6.65 0.98 -5.37
CA GLN A 42 7.93 1.30 -5.99
C GLN A 42 8.17 2.79 -5.87
N ASN A 43 9.36 3.16 -5.42
CA ASN A 43 9.79 4.54 -5.43
C ASN A 43 10.16 4.96 -6.86
N SER A 44 9.48 5.99 -7.37
CA SER A 44 9.80 6.62 -8.65
C SER A 44 10.06 8.11 -8.40
N LYS A 45 11.35 8.50 -8.34
CA LYS A 45 11.80 9.89 -8.10
C LYS A 45 11.13 10.55 -6.87
N GLY A 46 11.00 9.80 -5.76
CA GLY A 46 10.39 10.28 -4.52
C GLY A 46 8.86 10.16 -4.46
N LYS A 47 8.21 9.65 -5.51
CA LYS A 47 6.76 9.50 -5.62
C LYS A 47 6.35 8.05 -5.86
N ALA A 48 5.14 7.70 -5.43
CA ALA A 48 4.51 6.44 -5.81
C ALA A 48 3.92 6.56 -7.22
N LYS A 49 3.86 5.45 -7.97
CA LYS A 49 3.22 5.45 -9.29
C LYS A 49 1.69 5.55 -9.13
N PRO A 50 0.96 6.29 -9.97
CA PRO A 50 -0.48 6.51 -9.80
C PRO A 50 -1.32 5.23 -9.70
N TYR A 51 -0.97 4.17 -10.44
CA TYR A 51 -1.68 2.89 -10.35
C TYR A 51 -1.47 2.19 -9.00
N GLN A 52 -0.30 2.35 -8.36
CA GLN A 52 -0.02 1.77 -7.03
C GLN A 52 -0.84 2.49 -5.96
N VAL A 53 -1.02 3.81 -6.11
CA VAL A 53 -1.94 4.58 -5.27
C VAL A 53 -3.36 4.06 -5.42
N LYS A 54 -3.84 3.84 -6.66
CA LYS A 54 -5.17 3.24 -6.90
C LYS A 54 -5.32 1.86 -6.26
N GLN A 55 -4.30 1.00 -6.39
CA GLN A 55 -4.30 -0.33 -5.77
C GLN A 55 -4.41 -0.26 -4.24
N VAL A 56 -3.69 0.68 -3.61
CA VAL A 56 -3.78 0.90 -2.15
C VAL A 56 -5.15 1.40 -1.73
N LEU A 57 -5.74 2.33 -2.48
CA LEU A 57 -7.08 2.86 -2.17
C LEU A 57 -8.15 1.77 -2.26
N LEU A 58 -8.14 0.95 -3.32
CA LEU A 58 -9.06 -0.19 -3.45
C LEU A 58 -8.86 -1.22 -2.33
N ALA A 59 -7.61 -1.45 -1.94
CA ALA A 59 -7.26 -2.35 -0.85
C ALA A 59 -7.78 -1.82 0.51
N ILE A 60 -7.68 -0.51 0.76
CA ILE A 60 -8.24 0.13 1.97
C ILE A 60 -9.76 0.06 1.97
N GLU A 61 -10.41 0.41 0.85
CA GLU A 61 -11.87 0.32 0.71
C GLU A 61 -12.39 -1.08 1.07
N GLN A 62 -11.70 -2.13 0.60
CA GLN A 62 -12.04 -3.51 0.95
C GLN A 62 -11.86 -3.84 2.43
N ILE A 63 -10.84 -3.29 3.10
CA ILE A 63 -10.64 -3.45 4.55
C ILE A 63 -11.79 -2.81 5.31
N GLU A 64 -12.11 -1.56 4.99
CA GLU A 64 -13.15 -0.78 5.68
C GLU A 64 -14.53 -1.41 5.49
N VAL A 65 -14.86 -1.86 4.27
CA VAL A 65 -16.10 -2.60 3.99
C VAL A 65 -16.20 -3.88 4.82
N LYS A 66 -15.10 -4.62 4.98
CA LYS A 66 -15.08 -5.86 5.77
C LYS A 66 -15.14 -5.61 7.28
N ASN A 67 -14.56 -4.51 7.76
CA ASN A 67 -14.56 -4.15 9.18
C ASN A 67 -15.86 -3.48 9.64
N GLY A 68 -16.66 -2.93 8.72
CA GLY A 68 -17.95 -2.31 8.99
C GLY A 68 -19.16 -3.25 8.95
N SER A 69 -18.95 -4.58 8.95
CA SER A 69 -20.02 -5.60 8.99
C SER A 69 -20.04 -6.35 10.32
#